data_AF-A0A4Y2UF52-F1
#
_entry.id   AF-A0A4Y2UF52-F1
#
_cell.length_a   1.000
_cell.length_b   1.000
_cell.length_c   1.000
_cell.angle_alpha   90.00
_cell.angle_beta   90.00
_cell.angle_gamma   90.00
#
_symmetry.space_group_name_H-M   'P 1'
#
loop_
_entity.id
_entity.type
_entity.pdbx_description
1 polymer ?
#
loop_
_entity_poly.entity_id
_entity_poly.type
_entity_poly.pdbx_seq_one_letter_code
_entity_poly.pdbx_strand_id
1 'polypeptide(L)'
;MKRICQRSRDPADKNLFNAAQARFRRRMNNYTQDTYQSDIEQLNTTEGSIWRRTRNLKTKHFDIPQMKSPLNNHPAHTEKDKVEIIANHFETQFKLKNFGTARTEITDSKSIEKFFTHSPTPIYEKVKASEIADYLKKIKIKKALELTILQIKC
;
A
#
# COMPACT_ATOMS: atom_id res chain seq x y z
N MET A 1 20.31 1.60 28.69
CA MET A 1 19.06 0.98 28.20
C MET A 1 19.22 0.17 26.91
N LYS A 2 19.61 0.75 25.74
CA LYS A 2 19.74 -0.03 24.48
C LYS A 2 20.65 -1.27 24.61
N ARG A 3 21.83 -1.08 25.22
CA ARG A 3 22.78 -2.18 25.52
C ARG A 3 22.24 -3.22 26.49
N ILE A 4 21.37 -2.82 27.43
CA ILE A 4 20.78 -3.72 28.44
C ILE A 4 19.75 -4.62 27.78
N CYS A 5 18.79 -4.03 27.08
CA CYS A 5 17.78 -4.75 26.31
C CYS A 5 18.39 -5.72 25.27
N GLN A 6 19.50 -5.34 24.62
CA GLN A 6 20.21 -6.22 23.68
C GLN A 6 20.86 -7.44 24.35
N ARG A 7 21.32 -7.29 25.61
CA ARG A 7 21.98 -8.36 26.37
C ARG A 7 20.99 -9.27 27.08
N SER A 8 20.00 -8.69 27.76
CA SER A 8 19.01 -9.44 28.56
C SER A 8 18.02 -10.21 27.68
N ARG A 9 17.68 -9.67 26.49
CA ARG A 9 16.63 -10.18 25.60
C ARG A 9 15.25 -10.31 26.28
N ASP A 10 15.08 -9.66 27.44
CA ASP A 10 13.83 -9.63 28.18
C ASP A 10 12.85 -8.62 27.52
N PRO A 11 11.61 -9.02 27.20
CA PRO A 11 10.56 -8.12 26.76
C PRO A 11 10.33 -6.92 27.68
N ALA A 12 10.48 -7.06 29.00
CA ALA A 12 10.30 -5.97 29.96
C ALA A 12 11.33 -4.84 29.75
N ASP A 13 12.60 -5.20 29.59
CA ASP A 13 13.68 -4.25 29.30
C ASP A 13 13.49 -3.56 27.94
N LYS A 14 12.96 -4.30 26.95
CA LYS A 14 12.62 -3.74 25.64
C LYS A 14 11.51 -2.72 25.75
N ASN A 15 10.46 -3.02 26.50
CA ASN A 15 9.33 -2.13 26.73
C ASN A 15 9.77 -0.85 27.44
N LEU A 16 10.59 -0.96 28.48
CA LEU A 16 11.13 0.19 29.20
C LEU A 16 11.99 1.09 28.29
N PHE A 17 12.86 0.49 27.47
CA PHE A 17 13.64 1.24 26.49
C PHE A 17 12.76 1.95 25.46
N ASN A 18 11.79 1.25 24.88
CA ASN A 18 10.87 1.82 23.90
C ASN A 18 10.06 2.99 24.50
N ALA A 19 9.57 2.84 25.73
CA ALA A 19 8.84 3.88 26.45
C ALA A 19 9.72 5.12 26.69
N ALA A 20 10.96 4.92 27.16
CA ALA A 20 11.91 6.02 27.36
C ALA A 20 12.24 6.71 26.03
N GLN A 21 12.49 5.95 24.96
CA GLN A 21 12.77 6.49 23.64
C GLN A 21 11.58 7.28 23.06
N ALA A 22 10.36 6.77 23.23
CA ALA A 22 9.14 7.46 22.81
C ALA A 22 8.95 8.78 23.57
N ARG A 23 9.19 8.78 24.89
CA ARG A 23 9.14 10.00 25.72
C ARG A 23 10.16 11.03 25.26
N PHE A 24 11.41 10.61 25.01
CA PHE A 24 12.46 11.49 24.51
C PHE A 24 12.10 12.10 23.15
N ARG A 25 11.66 11.28 22.19
CA ARG A 25 11.24 11.75 20.87
C ARG A 25 10.09 12.77 20.97
N ARG A 26 9.09 12.50 21.80
CA ARG A 26 7.99 13.45 22.05
C ARG A 26 8.49 14.77 22.61
N ARG A 27 9.35 14.73 23.63
CA ARG A 27 9.92 15.95 24.25
C ARG A 27 10.76 16.75 23.24
N MET A 28 11.58 16.08 22.44
CA MET A 28 12.35 16.74 21.38
C MET A 28 11.44 17.36 20.33
N ASN A 29 10.41 16.65 19.87
CA ASN A 29 9.47 17.19 18.90
C ASN A 29 8.73 18.42 19.45
N ASN A 30 8.29 18.38 20.71
CA ASN A 30 7.65 19.53 21.36
C ASN A 30 8.62 20.71 21.43
N TYR A 31 9.86 20.49 21.86
CA TYR A 31 10.87 21.56 21.89
C TYR A 31 11.13 22.17 20.50
N THR A 32 11.27 21.34 19.46
CA THR A 32 11.43 21.81 18.08
C THR A 32 10.19 22.59 17.60
N GLN A 33 9.00 22.17 18.00
CA GLN A 33 7.76 22.85 17.65
C GLN A 33 7.65 24.20 18.38
N ASP A 34 7.92 24.25 19.68
CA ASP A 34 7.85 25.45 20.50
C ASP A 34 8.87 26.50 20.03
N THR A 35 10.09 26.06 19.72
CA THR A 35 11.13 26.93 19.13
C THR A 35 10.71 27.46 17.77
N TYR A 36 10.19 26.59 16.88
CA TYR A 36 9.69 27.02 15.58
C TYR A 36 8.52 28.00 15.68
N GLN A 37 7.62 27.79 16.65
CA GLN A 37 6.48 28.66 16.91
C GLN A 37 6.95 30.03 17.41
N SER A 38 7.88 30.06 18.37
CA SER A 38 8.47 31.31 18.87
C SER A 38 9.20 32.08 17.77
N ASP A 39 9.95 31.38 16.90
CA ASP A 39 10.61 31.98 15.74
C ASP A 39 9.61 32.65 14.79
N ILE A 40 8.42 32.06 14.60
CA ILE A 40 7.35 32.62 13.76
C ILE A 40 6.74 33.86 14.42
N GLU A 41 6.45 33.80 15.72
CA GLU A 41 5.85 34.91 16.48
C GLU A 41 6.74 36.15 16.51
N GLN A 42 8.06 35.97 16.46
CA GLN A 42 9.04 37.05 16.40
C GLN A 42 9.25 37.62 14.98
N LEU A 43 8.59 37.09 13.96
CA LEU A 43 8.70 37.63 12.60
C LEU A 43 8.02 39.00 12.48
N ASN A 44 8.69 39.93 11.80
CA ASN A 44 8.26 41.31 11.63
C ASN A 44 8.50 41.78 10.19
N THR A 45 7.62 42.66 9.73
CA THR A 45 7.68 43.32 8.42
C THR A 45 8.74 44.44 8.40
N THR A 46 8.93 45.19 9.49
CA THR A 46 9.83 46.35 9.52
C THR A 46 11.31 45.96 9.41
N GLU A 47 11.73 44.88 10.07
CA GLU A 47 13.12 44.41 10.06
C GLU A 47 13.45 43.49 8.88
N GLY A 48 12.45 43.16 8.06
CA GLY A 48 12.58 42.25 6.92
C GLY A 48 12.82 40.79 7.30
N SER A 49 12.55 40.38 8.56
CA SER A 49 12.76 39.00 9.01
C SER A 49 11.82 38.01 8.29
N ILE A 50 10.60 38.42 7.96
CA ILE A 50 9.67 37.66 7.10
C ILE A 50 10.32 37.35 5.74
N TRP A 51 10.98 38.33 5.12
CA TRP A 51 11.62 38.14 3.81
C TRP A 51 12.79 37.16 3.89
N ARG A 52 13.63 37.26 4.93
CA ARG A 52 14.74 36.32 5.14
C ARG A 52 14.24 34.89 5.34
N ARG A 53 13.18 34.70 6.13
CA ARG A 53 12.59 33.39 6.41
C ARG A 53 11.96 32.76 5.17
N THR A 54 11.27 33.56 4.36
CA THR A 54 10.53 33.08 3.18
C THR A 54 11.36 32.98 1.90
N ARG A 55 12.57 33.56 1.85
CA ARG A 55 13.45 33.53 0.66
C ARG A 55 13.66 32.11 0.12
N ASN A 56 13.90 31.15 1.00
CA ASN A 56 14.17 29.76 0.63
C ASN A 56 12.91 28.98 0.21
N LEU A 57 11.71 29.51 0.47
CA LEU A 57 10.47 28.93 -0.04
C LEU A 57 10.26 29.26 -1.52
N LYS A 58 10.91 30.32 -2.03
CA LYS A 58 10.83 30.71 -3.44
C LYS A 58 11.80 29.94 -4.32
N THR A 59 12.84 29.33 -3.74
CA THR A 59 13.80 28.54 -4.50
C THR A 59 13.19 27.19 -4.85
N LYS A 60 13.20 26.83 -6.14
CA LYS A 60 12.80 25.49 -6.59
C LYS A 60 13.73 24.47 -5.93
N HIS A 61 13.18 23.62 -5.07
CA HIS A 61 13.96 22.68 -4.28
C HIS A 61 14.58 21.55 -5.14
N PHE A 62 13.96 21.27 -6.29
CA PHE A 62 14.42 20.31 -7.29
C PHE A 62 14.06 20.82 -8.68
N ASP A 63 15.03 20.86 -9.58
CA ASP A 63 14.75 20.96 -11.01
C ASP A 63 14.31 19.58 -11.50
N ILE A 64 13.05 19.48 -11.92
CA ILE A 64 12.56 18.27 -12.58
C ILE A 64 13.39 18.10 -13.85
N PRO A 65 14.14 16.99 -14.00
CA PRO A 65 14.99 16.80 -15.16
C PRO A 65 14.13 16.74 -16.41
N GLN A 66 14.56 17.43 -17.47
CA GLN A 66 13.90 17.38 -18.76
C GLN A 66 13.91 15.95 -19.30
N MET A 67 12.77 15.48 -19.82
CA MET A 67 12.71 14.19 -20.48
C MET A 67 13.55 14.23 -21.76
N LYS A 68 14.47 13.28 -21.90
CA LYS A 68 15.39 13.20 -23.04
C LYS A 68 15.12 11.95 -23.84
N SER A 69 15.26 12.05 -25.16
CA SER A 69 15.19 10.88 -26.01
C SER A 69 16.42 10.00 -25.80
N PRO A 70 16.24 8.67 -25.64
CA PRO A 70 17.36 7.75 -25.42
C PRO A 70 18.29 7.63 -26.63
N LEU A 71 17.85 7.97 -27.85
CA LEU A 71 18.68 7.87 -29.05
C LEU A 71 19.70 9.01 -29.18
N ASN A 72 19.29 10.24 -28.89
CA ASN A 72 20.06 11.45 -29.24
C ASN A 72 20.29 12.37 -28.04
N ASN A 73 19.79 12.02 -26.85
CA ASN A 73 19.89 12.81 -25.62
C ASN A 73 19.30 14.23 -25.72
N HIS A 74 18.54 14.53 -26.78
CA HIS A 74 17.88 15.81 -26.94
C HIS A 74 16.60 15.88 -26.09
N PRO A 75 16.27 17.05 -25.53
CA PRO A 75 15.06 17.21 -24.73
C PRO A 75 13.79 17.06 -25.59
N ALA A 76 12.84 16.25 -25.12
CA ALA A 76 11.55 16.04 -25.76
C ALA A 76 10.67 17.28 -25.62
N HIS A 77 10.61 18.10 -26.67
CA HIS A 77 9.83 19.34 -26.68
C HIS A 77 8.37 19.07 -27.05
N THR A 78 8.12 18.23 -28.06
CA THR A 78 6.78 17.96 -28.60
C THR A 78 6.08 16.86 -27.80
N GLU A 79 4.75 16.90 -27.71
CA GLU A 79 3.98 15.81 -27.10
C GLU A 79 4.21 14.47 -27.80
N LYS A 80 4.35 14.47 -29.12
CA LYS A 80 4.67 13.27 -29.90
C LYS A 80 5.97 12.61 -29.43
N ASP A 81 7.04 13.40 -29.28
CA ASP A 81 8.34 12.92 -28.81
C ASP A 81 8.21 12.31 -27.41
N LYS A 82 7.37 12.93 -26.55
CA LYS A 82 7.14 12.46 -25.18
C LYS A 82 6.43 11.11 -25.16
N VAL A 83 5.37 10.98 -25.95
CA VAL A 83 4.60 9.73 -26.07
C VAL A 83 5.49 8.60 -26.60
N GLU A 84 6.33 8.89 -27.59
CA GLU A 84 7.24 7.90 -28.18
C GLU A 84 8.30 7.41 -27.19
N ILE A 85 8.91 8.33 -26.41
CA ILE A 85 9.87 7.95 -25.36
C ILE A 85 9.22 7.06 -24.30
N ILE A 86 8.00 7.38 -23.89
CA ILE A 86 7.24 6.59 -22.90
C ILE A 86 6.88 5.21 -23.48
N ALA A 87 6.43 5.15 -24.73
CA ALA A 87 6.13 3.88 -25.40
C ALA A 87 7.36 2.97 -25.48
N ASN A 88 8.49 3.51 -25.92
CA ASN A 88 9.77 2.79 -25.98
C ASN A 88 10.23 2.31 -24.59
N HIS A 89 10.05 3.15 -23.57
CA HIS A 89 10.36 2.75 -22.19
C HIS A 89 9.51 1.54 -21.77
N PHE A 90 8.19 1.57 -21.99
CA PHE A 90 7.31 0.47 -21.61
C PHE A 90 7.57 -0.81 -22.38
N GLU A 91 7.89 -0.74 -23.67
CA GLU A 91 8.27 -1.92 -24.47
C GLU A 91 9.43 -2.69 -23.80
N THR A 92 10.42 -1.97 -23.28
CA THR A 92 11.57 -2.61 -22.62
C THR A 92 11.29 -3.17 -21.22
N GLN A 93 10.30 -2.61 -20.52
CA GLN A 93 9.97 -3.00 -19.14
C GLN A 93 9.20 -4.33 -19.09
N PHE A 94 8.33 -4.61 -20.06
CA PHE A 94 7.46 -5.79 -20.04
C PHE A 94 8.07 -7.00 -20.76
N LYS A 95 9.36 -7.24 -20.58
CA LYS A 95 9.98 -8.48 -21.08
C LYS A 95 9.63 -9.64 -20.15
N LEU A 96 8.99 -10.67 -20.70
CA LEU A 96 8.73 -11.91 -19.98
C LEU A 96 10.07 -12.50 -19.56
N LYS A 97 10.42 -12.38 -18.27
CA LYS A 97 11.63 -12.98 -17.75
C LYS A 97 11.35 -14.47 -17.62
N ASN A 98 11.93 -15.27 -18.52
CA ASN A 98 11.84 -16.73 -18.51
C ASN A 98 12.59 -17.25 -17.27
N PHE A 99 11.94 -17.20 -16.12
CA PHE A 99 12.39 -17.86 -14.90
C PHE A 99 11.96 -19.33 -14.85
N GLY A 100 11.21 -19.79 -15.87
CA GLY A 100 10.85 -21.19 -16.04
C GLY A 100 12.11 -22.02 -16.17
N THR A 101 12.35 -22.88 -15.18
CA THR A 101 13.20 -24.05 -15.41
C THR A 101 12.32 -25.08 -16.13
N ALA A 102 12.84 -25.89 -17.04
CA ALA A 102 12.03 -26.89 -17.78
C ALA A 102 11.13 -27.73 -16.85
N ARG A 103 11.54 -27.92 -15.59
CA ARG A 103 10.79 -28.64 -14.56
C ARG A 103 9.54 -27.91 -14.04
N THR A 104 9.55 -26.58 -13.94
CA THR A 104 8.37 -25.78 -13.53
C THR A 104 7.32 -25.76 -14.65
N GLU A 105 7.74 -25.59 -15.90
CA GLU A 105 6.82 -25.59 -17.05
C GLU A 105 6.09 -26.94 -17.22
N ILE A 106 6.78 -28.06 -17.00
CA ILE A 106 6.18 -29.40 -17.01
C ILE A 106 5.19 -29.58 -15.85
N THR A 107 5.47 -28.99 -14.68
CA THR A 107 4.59 -29.11 -13.51
C THR A 107 3.33 -28.28 -13.67
N ASP A 108 3.47 -27.06 -14.18
CA ASP A 108 2.36 -26.15 -14.46
C ASP A 108 1.44 -26.73 -15.55
N SER A 109 2.03 -27.24 -16.63
CA SER A 109 1.29 -27.90 -17.72
C SER A 109 0.49 -29.12 -17.22
N LYS A 110 1.11 -29.98 -16.40
CA LYS A 110 0.42 -31.15 -15.81
C LYS A 110 -0.67 -30.75 -14.82
N SER A 111 -0.50 -29.64 -14.10
CA SER A 111 -1.51 -29.14 -13.16
C SER A 111 -2.72 -28.57 -13.91
N ILE A 112 -2.47 -27.85 -15.00
CA ILE A 112 -3.51 -27.31 -15.89
C ILE A 112 -4.29 -28.46 -16.55
N GLU A 113 -3.60 -29.48 -17.09
CA GLU A 113 -4.26 -30.67 -17.65
C GLU A 113 -5.09 -31.41 -16.61
N LYS A 114 -4.60 -31.58 -15.37
CA LYS A 114 -5.38 -32.19 -14.28
C LYS A 114 -6.63 -31.39 -13.93
N PHE A 115 -6.56 -30.05 -13.99
CA PHE A 115 -7.68 -29.18 -13.71
C PHE A 115 -8.80 -29.33 -14.76
N PHE A 116 -8.45 -29.49 -16.04
CA PHE A 116 -9.43 -29.67 -17.12
C PHE A 116 -9.95 -31.10 -17.27
N THR A 117 -9.18 -32.10 -16.85
CA THR A 117 -9.57 -33.52 -16.95
C THR A 117 -10.41 -34.01 -15.77
N HIS A 118 -10.33 -33.36 -14.62
CA HIS A 118 -11.14 -33.68 -13.46
C HIS A 118 -12.00 -32.48 -13.05
N SER A 119 -13.22 -32.39 -13.60
CA SER A 119 -14.25 -31.62 -12.93
C SER A 119 -14.43 -32.20 -11.53
N PRO A 120 -14.37 -31.41 -10.44
CA PRO A 120 -14.69 -31.92 -9.12
C PRO A 120 -16.12 -32.44 -9.19
N THR A 121 -16.28 -33.76 -9.18
CA THR A 121 -17.59 -34.35 -8.95
C THR A 121 -18.10 -33.75 -7.66
N PRO A 122 -19.32 -33.19 -7.65
CA PRO A 122 -19.83 -32.54 -6.46
C PRO A 122 -19.86 -33.56 -5.33
N ILE A 123 -18.95 -33.41 -4.37
CA ILE A 123 -18.86 -34.22 -3.15
C ILE A 123 -20.05 -33.90 -2.22
N TYR A 124 -20.90 -32.93 -2.59
CA TYR A 124 -22.09 -32.64 -1.80
C TYR A 124 -23.14 -33.74 -2.00
N GLU A 125 -23.60 -34.26 -0.86
CA GLU A 125 -24.78 -35.10 -0.82
C GLU A 125 -26.00 -34.27 -1.22
N LYS A 126 -26.96 -34.88 -1.92
CA LYS A 126 -28.20 -34.19 -2.31
C LYS A 126 -29.01 -33.90 -1.05
N VAL A 127 -28.99 -32.65 -0.61
CA VAL A 127 -29.74 -32.18 0.57
C VAL A 127 -31.24 -32.28 0.29
N LYS A 128 -31.99 -32.88 1.22
CA LYS A 128 -33.46 -32.97 1.10
C LYS A 128 -34.10 -31.64 1.47
N ALA A 129 -35.22 -31.30 0.83
CA ALA A 129 -35.95 -30.05 1.10
C ALA A 129 -36.34 -29.88 2.58
N SER A 130 -36.59 -31.00 3.29
CA SER A 130 -36.86 -31.02 4.73
C SER A 130 -35.68 -30.54 5.57
N GLU A 131 -34.45 -30.92 5.21
CA GLU A 131 -33.24 -30.51 5.93
C GLU A 131 -33.00 -29.02 5.76
N ILE A 132 -33.22 -28.48 4.55
CA ILE A 132 -33.13 -27.05 4.27
C ILE A 132 -34.11 -26.27 5.16
N ALA A 133 -35.37 -26.74 5.28
CA ALA A 133 -36.37 -26.12 6.13
C ALA A 133 -35.97 -26.12 7.61
N ASP A 134 -35.34 -27.20 8.09
CA ASP A 134 -34.88 -27.30 9.47
C ASP A 134 -33.64 -26.45 9.76
N TYR A 135 -32.74 -26.28 8.78
CA TYR A 135 -31.65 -25.30 8.87
C TYR A 135 -32.17 -23.86 8.91
N LEU A 136 -33.15 -23.52 8.07
CA LEU A 136 -33.77 -22.19 8.06
C LEU A 136 -34.43 -21.83 9.40
N LYS A 137 -35.10 -22.80 10.07
CA LYS A 137 -35.65 -22.61 11.41
C LYS A 137 -34.59 -22.34 12.49
N LYS A 138 -33.40 -22.93 12.35
CA LYS A 138 -32.28 -22.74 13.29
C LYS A 138 -31.60 -21.38 13.12
N ILE A 139 -31.75 -20.73 11.97
CA ILE A 139 -31.23 -19.39 11.73
C ILE A 139 -32.13 -18.38 12.46
N LYS A 140 -31.63 -17.80 13.57
CA LYS A 140 -32.30 -16.68 14.25
C LYS A 140 -32.21 -15.42 13.38
N ILE A 141 -33.18 -15.21 12.50
CA ILE A 141 -33.29 -13.99 11.69
C ILE A 141 -33.69 -12.83 12.62
N LYS A 142 -32.71 -12.06 13.10
CA LYS A 142 -32.95 -10.80 13.81
C LYS A 142 -32.84 -9.55 12.93
N LYS A 143 -32.67 -9.66 11.60
CA LYS A 143 -32.29 -8.48 10.80
C LYS A 143 -32.78 -8.35 9.36
N ALA A 144 -33.74 -9.13 8.88
CA ALA A 144 -34.32 -8.89 7.55
C ALA A 144 -35.76 -9.43 7.46
N LEU A 145 -36.61 -8.90 8.34
CA LEU A 145 -38.04 -9.15 8.33
C LEU A 145 -38.65 -8.03 7.49
N GLU A 146 -38.64 -8.14 6.15
CA GLU A 146 -39.54 -7.34 5.30
C GLU A 146 -39.64 -7.77 3.83
N LEU A 147 -38.74 -8.60 3.27
CA LEU A 147 -38.75 -8.84 1.81
C LEU A 147 -39.05 -10.27 1.31
N THR A 148 -39.36 -11.25 2.15
CA THR A 148 -39.48 -12.65 1.66
C THR A 148 -40.77 -13.39 1.97
N ILE A 149 -41.72 -12.83 2.75
CA ILE A 149 -42.94 -13.57 3.12
C ILE A 149 -43.96 -13.67 1.96
N LEU A 150 -43.88 -12.81 0.93
CA LEU A 150 -44.86 -12.81 -0.17
C LEU A 150 -44.53 -13.67 -1.39
N GLN A 151 -43.35 -14.29 -1.47
CA GLN A 151 -42.98 -15.10 -2.66
C GLN A 151 -43.07 -16.61 -2.45
N ILE A 152 -43.49 -17.08 -1.26
CA ILE A 152 -43.64 -18.51 -0.98
C ILE A 152 -45.11 -18.80 -0.63
N LYS A 153 -46.01 -18.42 -1.53
CA LYS A 153 -47.35 -19.01 -1.70
C LYS A 153 -47.69 -18.98 -3.19
N CYS A 154 -47.08 -19.91 -3.91
CA CYS A 154 -47.61 -20.51 -5.13
C CYS A 154 -47.43 -22.01 -4.97
#